data_AF-A0A1E3KZ77-F1
#
_entry.id   AF-A0A1E3KZ77-F1
#
_cell.length_a   1.000
_cell.length_b   1.000
_cell.length_c   1.000
_cell.angle_alpha   90.00
_cell.angle_beta   90.00
_cell.angle_gamma   90.00
#
_symmetry.space_group_name_H-M   'P 1'
#
loop_
_entity.id
_entity.type
_entity.pdbx_description
1 polymer ?
#
loop_
_entity_poly.entity_id
_entity_poly.type
_entity_poly.pdbx_seq_one_letter_code
_entity_poly.pdbx_strand_id
1 'polypeptide(L)'
;MDEKKQQLIKNLQQAANHFKSNTLTRSQYLRYQSNYATDAPTLMSIYNNLGKWKDALELAGLSQQEMRQIRCGRCGKRFDPQNDQNYCIDCVNDPKFSKGSRRASKKYTEEEIISVLHEAASLIEGSITIPAYEELKLHPCTTTIRNHFGSWSNALKKAGLYKRCLSYKEK
;
A
#
# COMPACT_ATOMS: atom_id res chain seq x y z
N MET A 1 -12.26 -39.84 -17.37
CA MET A 1 -11.61 -38.58 -16.93
C MET A 1 -10.41 -38.33 -17.83
N ASP A 2 -10.23 -37.09 -18.27
CA ASP A 2 -9.13 -36.66 -19.15
C ASP A 2 -7.76 -36.89 -18.47
N GLU A 3 -6.80 -37.50 -19.17
CA GLU A 3 -5.45 -37.82 -18.68
C GLU A 3 -4.75 -36.57 -18.13
N LYS A 4 -4.98 -35.42 -18.78
CA LYS A 4 -4.45 -34.13 -18.34
C LYS A 4 -5.01 -33.71 -16.99
N LYS A 5 -6.30 -33.93 -16.75
CA LYS A 5 -6.94 -33.61 -15.45
C LYS A 5 -6.38 -34.48 -14.32
N GLN A 6 -6.12 -35.76 -14.59
CA GLN A 6 -5.50 -36.65 -13.60
C GLN A 6 -4.09 -36.18 -13.22
N GLN A 7 -3.30 -35.73 -14.20
CA GLN A 7 -1.96 -35.20 -13.93
C GLN A 7 -2.00 -33.93 -13.07
N LEU A 8 -2.96 -33.03 -13.33
CA LEU A 8 -3.16 -31.82 -12.52
C LEU A 8 -3.54 -32.18 -11.07
N ILE A 9 -4.43 -33.15 -10.86
CA ILE A 9 -4.84 -33.62 -9.53
C ILE A 9 -3.65 -34.20 -8.76
N LYS A 10 -2.84 -35.06 -9.40
CA LYS A 10 -1.63 -35.63 -8.78
C LYS A 10 -0.65 -34.55 -8.33
N ASN A 11 -0.45 -33.51 -9.14
CA ASN A 11 0.42 -32.38 -8.78
C ASN A 11 -0.10 -31.62 -7.54
N LEU A 12 -1.42 -31.42 -7.42
CA LEU A 12 -2.02 -30.80 -6.24
C LEU A 12 -1.79 -31.64 -4.98
N GLN A 13 -1.94 -32.95 -5.08
CA GLN A 13 -1.68 -33.89 -3.98
C GLN A 13 -0.20 -33.91 -3.58
N GLN A 14 0.72 -33.90 -4.54
CA GLN A 14 2.16 -33.80 -4.28
C GLN A 14 2.54 -32.51 -3.54
N ALA A 15 1.98 -31.37 -3.97
CA ALA A 15 2.19 -30.10 -3.29
C ALA A 15 1.65 -30.12 -1.84
N ALA A 16 0.46 -30.69 -1.62
CA ALA A 16 -0.11 -30.84 -0.28
C ALA A 16 0.76 -31.75 0.62
N ASN A 17 1.24 -32.87 0.08
CA ASN A 17 2.14 -33.79 0.78
C ASN A 17 3.47 -33.13 1.16
N HIS A 18 4.00 -32.24 0.32
CA HIS A 18 5.23 -31.48 0.64
C HIS A 18 5.07 -30.64 1.91
N PHE A 19 3.90 -30.03 2.12
CA PHE A 19 3.58 -29.29 3.35
C PHE A 19 3.05 -30.18 4.49
N LYS A 20 2.98 -31.50 4.29
CA LYS A 20 2.43 -32.48 5.25
C LYS A 20 1.04 -32.06 5.78
N SER A 21 0.22 -31.49 4.91
CA SER A 21 -1.08 -30.90 5.25
C SER A 21 -2.12 -31.37 4.26
N ASN A 22 -3.34 -31.69 4.74
CA ASN A 22 -4.48 -31.93 3.86
C ASN A 22 -5.13 -30.64 3.34
N THR A 23 -4.56 -29.48 3.69
CA THR A 23 -5.00 -28.17 3.21
C THR A 23 -3.94 -27.53 2.33
N LEU A 24 -4.37 -26.97 1.20
CA LEU A 24 -3.49 -26.33 0.23
C LEU A 24 -4.10 -25.03 -0.30
N THR A 25 -3.49 -23.90 0.05
CA THR A 25 -3.87 -22.58 -0.47
C THR A 25 -3.19 -22.30 -1.80
N ARG A 26 -3.80 -21.43 -2.61
CA ARG A 26 -3.22 -20.96 -3.87
C ARG A 26 -1.79 -20.40 -3.69
N SER A 27 -1.57 -19.61 -2.65
CA SER A 27 -0.26 -19.01 -2.36
C SER A 27 0.78 -20.04 -1.95
N GLN A 28 0.39 -21.07 -1.20
CA GLN A 28 1.27 -22.20 -0.89
C GLN A 28 1.65 -22.98 -2.15
N TYR A 29 0.69 -23.21 -3.06
CA TYR A 29 0.99 -23.87 -4.33
C TYR A 29 1.93 -23.05 -5.21
N LEU A 30 1.74 -21.72 -5.32
CA LEU A 30 2.64 -20.83 -6.06
C LEU A 30 4.05 -20.82 -5.47
N ARG A 31 4.16 -20.77 -4.14
CA ARG A 31 5.45 -20.86 -3.44
C ARG A 31 6.10 -22.21 -3.67
N TYR A 32 5.30 -23.28 -3.72
CA TYR A 32 5.78 -24.63 -4.01
C TYR A 32 6.35 -24.72 -5.42
N GLN A 33 5.60 -24.23 -6.43
CA GLN A 33 6.04 -24.19 -7.82
C GLN A 33 7.34 -23.38 -7.98
N SER A 34 7.42 -22.19 -7.37
CA SER A 34 8.59 -21.32 -7.53
C SER A 34 9.85 -21.87 -6.86
N ASN A 35 9.73 -22.60 -5.76
CA ASN A 35 10.89 -22.98 -4.94
C ASN A 35 11.28 -24.45 -5.05
N TYR A 36 10.35 -25.33 -5.42
CA TYR A 36 10.56 -26.78 -5.38
C TYR A 36 10.14 -27.52 -6.65
N ALA A 37 9.27 -26.95 -7.49
CA ALA A 37 8.76 -27.63 -8.68
C ALA A 37 8.46 -26.65 -9.82
N THR A 38 9.52 -26.13 -10.46
CA THR A 38 9.41 -25.15 -11.56
C THR A 38 8.61 -25.68 -12.75
N ASP A 39 8.65 -26.99 -12.96
CA ASP A 39 7.94 -27.68 -14.04
C ASP A 39 6.49 -28.05 -13.68
N ALA A 40 6.06 -27.74 -12.45
CA ALA A 40 4.70 -27.98 -12.04
C ALA A 40 3.70 -27.14 -12.87
N PRO A 41 2.47 -27.63 -13.08
CA PRO A 41 1.44 -26.92 -13.83
C PRO A 41 1.18 -25.50 -13.31
N THR A 42 1.01 -24.54 -14.21
CA THR A 42 0.60 -23.19 -13.83
C THR A 42 -0.83 -23.17 -13.30
N LEU A 43 -1.13 -22.17 -12.46
CA LEU A 43 -2.51 -21.95 -11.99
C LEU A 43 -3.51 -21.78 -13.14
N MET A 44 -3.09 -21.17 -14.25
CA MET A 44 -3.95 -21.00 -15.41
C MET A 44 -4.32 -22.35 -16.05
N SER A 45 -3.36 -23.29 -16.10
CA SER A 45 -3.62 -24.66 -16.55
C SER A 45 -4.63 -25.36 -15.63
N ILE A 46 -4.48 -25.19 -14.32
CA ILE A 46 -5.43 -25.72 -13.33
C ILE A 46 -6.82 -25.11 -13.55
N TYR A 47 -6.93 -23.79 -13.71
CA TYR A 47 -8.22 -23.13 -13.90
C TYR A 47 -8.95 -23.54 -15.18
N ASN A 48 -8.21 -23.65 -16.28
CA ASN A 48 -8.79 -24.01 -17.57
C ASN A 48 -9.29 -25.46 -17.61
N ASN A 49 -8.75 -26.36 -16.78
CA ASN A 49 -9.06 -27.80 -16.87
C ASN A 49 -9.89 -28.33 -15.68
N LEU A 50 -9.64 -27.82 -14.48
CA LEU A 50 -10.27 -28.28 -13.24
C LEU A 50 -11.32 -27.30 -12.69
N GLY A 51 -11.47 -26.10 -13.27
CA GLY A 51 -12.38 -25.07 -12.79
C GLY A 51 -11.73 -24.19 -11.73
N LYS A 52 -12.50 -23.64 -10.80
CA LYS A 52 -11.93 -22.73 -9.78
C LYS A 52 -11.02 -23.52 -8.83
N TRP A 53 -10.14 -22.82 -8.09
CA TRP A 53 -9.22 -23.46 -7.13
C TRP A 53 -9.94 -24.39 -6.15
N LYS A 54 -11.13 -23.97 -5.70
CA LYS A 54 -12.05 -24.76 -4.86
C LYS A 54 -12.37 -26.13 -5.50
N ASP A 55 -12.83 -26.12 -6.74
CA ASP A 55 -13.23 -27.33 -7.48
C ASP A 55 -12.01 -28.25 -7.69
N ALA A 56 -10.85 -27.66 -7.99
CA ALA A 56 -9.60 -28.39 -8.14
C ALA A 56 -9.16 -29.10 -6.84
N LEU A 57 -9.35 -28.47 -5.68
CA LEU A 57 -9.08 -29.07 -4.38
C LEU A 57 -10.06 -30.20 -4.05
N GLU A 58 -11.35 -30.01 -4.33
CA GLU A 58 -12.38 -31.04 -4.13
C GLU A 58 -12.08 -32.28 -4.98
N LEU A 59 -11.73 -32.10 -6.26
CA LEU A 59 -11.31 -33.20 -7.15
C LEU A 59 -10.03 -33.90 -6.69
N ALA A 60 -9.14 -33.18 -6.00
CA ALA A 60 -7.91 -33.74 -5.44
C ALA A 60 -8.11 -34.40 -4.06
N GLY A 61 -9.31 -34.32 -3.47
CA GLY A 61 -9.59 -34.79 -2.12
C GLY A 61 -8.96 -33.94 -1.02
N LEU A 62 -8.59 -32.70 -1.33
CA LEU A 62 -7.93 -31.77 -0.41
C LEU A 62 -8.95 -30.84 0.24
N SER A 63 -8.74 -30.54 1.52
CA SER A 63 -9.56 -29.60 2.27
C SER A 63 -9.16 -28.16 1.95
N GLN A 64 -10.15 -27.28 1.78
CA GLN A 64 -9.88 -25.85 1.75
C GLN A 64 -9.45 -25.40 3.14
N GLN A 65 -8.28 -24.75 3.25
CA GLN A 65 -7.95 -24.06 4.49
C GLN A 65 -8.97 -22.94 4.64
N GLU A 66 -9.69 -22.88 5.77
CA GLU A 66 -10.52 -21.73 6.13
C GLU A 66 -9.60 -20.51 6.29
N MET A 67 -9.33 -19.83 5.18
CA MET A 67 -8.60 -18.59 5.20
C MET A 67 -9.47 -17.61 5.99
N ARG A 68 -8.96 -17.13 7.13
CA ARG A 68 -9.64 -16.09 7.91
C ARG A 68 -9.89 -14.92 6.97
N GLN A 69 -11.16 -14.70 6.62
CA GLN A 69 -11.58 -13.65 5.72
C GLN A 69 -10.92 -12.32 6.16
N ILE A 70 -10.25 -11.65 5.22
CA ILE A 70 -9.53 -10.42 5.52
C ILE A 70 -10.55 -9.30 5.61
N ARG A 71 -10.43 -8.42 6.61
CA ARG A 71 -11.24 -7.20 6.65
C ARG A 71 -10.74 -6.22 5.61
N CYS A 72 -11.64 -5.78 4.75
CA CYS A 72 -11.41 -4.68 3.84
C CYS A 72 -11.13 -3.42 4.66
N GLY A 73 -9.94 -2.83 4.47
CA GLY A 73 -9.60 -1.55 5.10
C GLY A 73 -10.49 -0.38 4.64
N ARG A 74 -11.30 -0.56 3.58
CA ARG A 74 -12.18 0.46 3.01
C ARG A 74 -13.61 0.41 3.55
N CYS A 75 -14.28 -0.74 3.52
CA CYS A 75 -15.66 -0.88 4.01
C CYS A 75 -15.79 -1.67 5.33
N GLY A 76 -14.71 -2.24 5.85
CA GLY A 76 -14.72 -3.06 7.06
C GLY A 76 -15.31 -4.46 6.88
N LYS A 77 -15.96 -4.75 5.75
CA LYS A 77 -16.48 -6.09 5.44
C LYS A 77 -15.35 -7.09 5.30
N ARG A 78 -15.64 -8.33 5.68
CA ARG A 78 -14.75 -9.47 5.47
C ARG A 78 -14.92 -9.98 4.04
N PHE A 79 -13.81 -10.30 3.37
CA PHE A 79 -13.82 -10.82 2.00
C PHE A 79 -12.81 -11.97 1.85
N ASP A 80 -12.98 -12.81 0.83
CA ASP A 80 -12.07 -13.93 0.54
C ASP A 80 -11.06 -13.49 -0.53
N PRO A 81 -9.77 -13.29 -0.19
CA PRO A 81 -8.76 -12.84 -1.14
C PRO A 81 -8.59 -13.75 -2.37
N GLN A 82 -8.96 -15.03 -2.27
CA GLN A 82 -8.84 -15.99 -3.37
C GLN A 82 -9.97 -15.85 -4.38
N ASN A 83 -11.19 -15.57 -3.93
CA ASN A 83 -12.37 -15.41 -4.78
C ASN A 83 -12.50 -13.97 -5.30
N ASP A 84 -12.08 -12.99 -4.51
CA ASP A 84 -12.27 -11.56 -4.77
C ASP A 84 -11.03 -10.87 -5.40
N GLN A 85 -10.14 -11.62 -6.06
CA GLN A 85 -8.92 -11.09 -6.70
C GLN A 85 -8.03 -10.20 -5.79
N ASN A 86 -7.92 -10.54 -4.50
CA ASN A 86 -7.14 -9.78 -3.50
C ASN A 86 -7.60 -8.32 -3.27
N TYR A 87 -8.81 -7.95 -3.70
CA TYR A 87 -9.44 -6.67 -3.40
C TYR A 87 -10.91 -6.87 -3.01
N CYS A 88 -11.52 -5.91 -2.33
CA CYS A 88 -12.95 -6.03 -2.02
C CYS A 88 -13.77 -5.69 -3.27
N ILE A 89 -14.35 -6.70 -3.92
CA ILE A 89 -15.16 -6.54 -5.14
C ILE A 89 -16.29 -5.53 -4.93
N ASP A 90 -16.99 -5.59 -3.79
CA ASP A 90 -18.03 -4.61 -3.43
C ASP A 90 -17.49 -3.17 -3.50
N CYS A 91 -16.31 -2.92 -2.94
CA CYS A 91 -15.70 -1.59 -2.92
C CYS A 91 -15.16 -1.13 -4.27
N VAL A 92 -14.77 -2.07 -5.14
CA VAL A 92 -14.26 -1.77 -6.48
C VAL A 92 -15.39 -1.42 -7.42
N ASN A 93 -16.56 -2.05 -7.24
CA ASN A 93 -17.72 -1.88 -8.10
C ASN A 93 -18.76 -0.90 -7.53
N ASP A 94 -18.55 -0.33 -6.34
CA ASP A 94 -19.49 0.62 -5.73
C ASP A 94 -19.53 1.94 -6.54
N PRO A 95 -20.66 2.28 -7.19
CA PRO A 95 -20.78 3.50 -7.99
C PRO A 95 -20.87 4.78 -7.13
N LYS A 96 -21.12 4.66 -5.82
CA LYS A 96 -21.06 5.77 -4.85
C LYS A 96 -19.62 6.02 -4.38
N PHE A 97 -18.67 5.16 -4.73
CA PHE A 97 -17.26 5.36 -4.43
C PHE A 97 -16.62 6.31 -5.46
N SER A 98 -16.70 7.61 -5.20
CA SER A 98 -15.82 8.56 -5.88
C SER A 98 -14.37 8.23 -5.52
N LYS A 99 -13.48 8.16 -6.52
CA LYS A 99 -12.06 7.90 -6.32
C LYS A 99 -11.46 8.92 -5.35
N GLY A 100 -11.30 8.51 -4.09
CA GLY A 100 -10.54 9.22 -3.09
C GLY A 100 -11.31 10.34 -2.40
N SER A 101 -11.96 10.00 -1.28
CA SER A 101 -11.96 10.92 -0.15
C SER A 101 -10.53 10.99 0.39
N ARG A 102 -9.66 11.76 -0.29
CA ARG A 102 -8.61 12.45 0.45
C ARG A 102 -9.37 13.26 1.48
N ARG A 103 -9.13 13.03 2.78
CA ARG A 103 -9.49 14.03 3.81
C ARG A 103 -9.20 15.38 3.19
N ALA A 104 -10.18 16.28 3.15
CA ALA A 104 -9.97 17.62 2.61
C ALA A 104 -8.74 18.18 3.33
N SER A 105 -7.59 18.17 2.64
CA SER A 105 -6.35 18.69 3.19
C SER A 105 -6.66 20.16 3.43
N LYS A 106 -6.59 20.60 4.69
CA LYS A 106 -6.79 22.01 5.04
C LYS A 106 -5.93 22.82 4.07
N LYS A 107 -6.58 23.58 3.18
CA LYS A 107 -5.87 24.42 2.22
C LYS A 107 -5.36 25.60 3.03
N TYR A 108 -4.05 25.79 3.02
CA TYR A 108 -3.45 27.00 3.56
C TYR A 108 -3.34 28.01 2.43
N THR A 109 -3.65 29.25 2.72
CA THR A 109 -3.32 30.37 1.84
C THR A 109 -1.85 30.75 2.02
N GLU A 110 -1.29 31.49 1.06
CA GLU A 110 0.10 31.97 1.19
C GLU A 110 0.23 32.90 2.40
N GLU A 111 -0.79 33.70 2.67
CA GLU A 111 -0.87 34.65 3.78
C GLU A 111 -0.90 33.94 5.14
N GLU A 112 -1.69 32.87 5.28
CA GLU A 112 -1.70 32.04 6.49
C GLU A 112 -0.32 31.41 6.75
N ILE A 113 0.36 30.94 5.71
CA ILE A 113 1.71 30.38 5.85
C ILE A 113 2.70 31.45 6.29
N ILE A 114 2.64 32.65 5.70
CA ILE A 114 3.53 33.76 6.07
C ILE A 114 3.30 34.18 7.52
N SER A 115 2.04 34.25 7.97
CA SER A 115 1.71 34.56 9.36
C SER A 115 2.34 33.57 10.35
N VAL A 116 2.23 32.27 10.06
CA VAL A 116 2.82 31.21 10.91
C VAL A 116 4.35 31.28 10.92
N LEU A 117 4.98 31.63 9.78
CA LEU A 117 6.43 31.83 9.73
C LEU A 117 6.89 33.02 10.57
N HIS A 118 6.10 34.10 10.65
CA HIS A 118 6.38 35.21 11.55
C HIS A 118 6.22 34.83 13.02
N GLU A 119 5.19 34.07 13.37
CA GLU A 119 5.02 33.54 14.73
C GLU A 119 6.23 32.69 15.14
N ALA A 120 6.66 31.77 14.26
CA ALA A 120 7.87 30.98 14.49
C ALA A 120 9.13 31.84 14.61
N ALA A 121 9.22 32.95 13.87
CA ALA A 121 10.33 33.90 13.95
C ALA A 121 10.40 34.61 15.31
N SER A 122 9.24 34.89 15.92
CA SER A 122 9.17 35.52 17.24
C SER A 122 9.52 34.56 18.37
N LEU A 123 9.34 33.26 18.17
CA LEU A 123 9.65 32.22 19.16
C LEU A 123 11.11 31.75 19.10
N ILE A 124 11.79 31.92 17.97
CA ILE A 124 13.17 31.48 17.76
C ILE A 124 14.08 32.70 17.68
N GLU A 125 15.02 32.83 18.62
CA GLU A 125 16.09 33.80 18.52
C GLU A 125 17.07 33.39 17.40
N GLY A 126 17.02 34.06 16.25
CA GLY A 126 18.04 33.90 15.20
C GLY A 126 17.52 33.64 13.78
N SER A 127 17.93 32.52 13.19
CA SER A 127 17.56 32.10 11.84
C SER A 127 16.61 30.90 11.91
N ILE A 128 15.49 30.97 11.21
CA ILE A 128 14.47 29.92 11.22
C ILE A 128 14.93 28.77 10.34
N THR A 129 15.51 27.76 10.99
CA THR A 129 15.88 26.50 10.33
C THR A 129 14.70 25.53 10.32
N ILE A 130 14.71 24.58 9.38
CA ILE A 130 13.69 23.53 9.28
C ILE A 130 13.56 22.74 10.59
N PRO A 131 14.64 22.26 11.23
CA PRO A 131 14.55 21.54 12.50
C PRO A 131 13.92 22.38 13.61
N ALA A 132 14.36 23.64 13.76
CA ALA A 132 13.82 24.54 14.80
C ALA A 132 12.32 24.80 14.61
N TYR A 133 11.85 24.90 13.36
CA TYR A 133 10.42 25.03 13.08
C TYR A 133 9.62 23.75 13.40
N GLU A 134 10.19 22.57 13.12
CA GLU A 134 9.53 21.28 13.42
C GLU A 134 9.43 21.02 14.93
N GLU A 135 10.39 21.52 15.72
CA GLU A 135 10.35 21.46 17.19
C GLU A 135 9.19 22.27 17.79
N LEU A 136 8.80 23.39 17.16
CA LEU A 136 7.66 24.19 17.59
C LEU A 136 6.30 23.50 17.35
N LYS A 137 6.27 22.40 16.58
CA LYS A 137 5.05 21.64 16.24
C LYS A 137 3.91 22.51 15.68
N LEU A 138 4.26 23.61 15.01
CA LEU A 138 3.30 24.51 14.37
C LEU A 138 2.75 23.92 13.07
N HIS A 139 1.56 24.37 12.70
CA HIS A 139 0.93 24.04 11.43
C HIS A 139 0.78 25.30 10.59
N PRO A 140 1.08 25.26 9.27
CA PRO A 140 1.34 24.07 8.44
C PRO A 140 2.73 23.44 8.60
N CYS A 141 2.86 22.15 8.27
CA CYS A 141 4.15 21.46 8.31
C CYS A 141 5.07 21.91 7.16
N THR A 142 6.37 21.64 7.30
CA THR A 142 7.43 22.00 6.35
C THR A 142 7.15 21.52 4.93
N THR A 143 6.56 20.33 4.79
CA THR A 143 6.14 19.78 3.48
C THR A 143 5.03 20.61 2.83
N THR A 144 4.02 21.02 3.60
CA THR A 144 2.95 21.89 3.10
C THR A 144 3.50 23.25 2.67
N ILE A 145 4.35 23.86 3.49
CA ILE A 145 5.01 25.14 3.18
C ILE A 145 5.82 25.03 1.88
N ARG A 146 6.61 23.97 1.72
CA ARG A 146 7.37 23.71 0.49
C ARG A 146 6.47 23.51 -0.73
N ASN A 147 5.32 22.85 -0.59
CA ASN A 147 4.40 22.64 -1.70
C ASN A 147 3.76 23.96 -2.20
N HIS A 148 3.54 24.92 -1.31
CA HIS A 148 3.02 26.24 -1.68
C HIS A 148 4.09 27.14 -2.33
N PHE A 149 5.29 27.21 -1.76
CA PHE A 149 6.34 28.16 -2.19
C PHE A 149 7.46 27.55 -3.04
N GLY A 150 7.37 26.25 -3.35
CA GLY A 150 8.39 25.44 -4.04
C GLY A 150 9.60 25.07 -3.18
N SER A 151 10.03 25.94 -2.26
CA SER A 151 11.13 25.68 -1.33
C SER A 151 10.98 26.45 -0.02
N TRP A 152 11.59 25.94 1.06
CA TRP A 152 11.64 26.62 2.36
C TRP A 152 12.28 28.01 2.26
N SER A 153 13.39 28.11 1.51
CA SER A 153 14.07 29.39 1.29
C SER A 153 13.20 30.40 0.56
N ASN A 154 12.35 29.97 -0.39
CA ASN A 154 11.42 30.87 -1.06
C ASN A 154 10.30 31.33 -0.12
N ALA A 155 9.80 30.44 0.74
CA ALA A 155 8.81 30.81 1.77
C ALA A 155 9.38 31.88 2.72
N LEU A 156 10.63 31.70 3.20
CA LEU A 156 11.31 32.71 4.01
C LEU A 156 11.57 34.02 3.26
N LYS A 157 11.89 33.97 1.96
CA LYS A 157 12.05 35.19 1.14
C LYS A 157 10.74 35.96 1.03
N LYS A 158 9.63 35.26 0.82
CA LYS A 158 8.29 35.85 0.75
C LYS A 158 7.85 36.43 2.09
N ALA A 159 8.21 35.79 3.20
CA ALA A 159 7.98 36.31 4.54
C ALA A 159 8.96 37.42 4.97
N GLY A 160 9.95 37.78 4.14
CA GLY A 160 10.98 38.76 4.52
C GLY A 160 11.95 38.26 5.61
N LEU A 161 11.97 36.96 5.90
CA LEU A 161 12.77 36.31 6.95
C LEU A 161 14.04 35.64 6.40
N TYR A 162 14.31 35.80 5.10
CA TYR A 162 15.45 35.17 4.46
C TYR A 162 16.76 35.87 4.81
N LYS A 163 17.49 35.33 5.77
CA LYS A 163 18.89 35.70 6.04
C LYS A 163 19.80 34.88 5.12
N ARG A 164 20.35 35.52 4.09
CA ARG A 164 21.46 34.95 3.32
C ARG A 164 22.69 34.99 4.21
N CYS A 165 23.26 33.84 4.58
CA CYS A 165 24.62 33.84 5.12
C CYS A 165 25.56 34.38 4.04
N LEU A 166 25.93 35.65 4.14
CA LEU A 166 27.09 36.18 3.42
C LEU A 166 28.31 35.83 4.25
N SER A 167 28.88 34.65 4.04
CA SER A 167 30.28 34.41 4.40
C SER A 167 31.13 34.56 3.15
N TYR A 168 31.71 35.74 2.97
CA TYR A 168 32.95 35.87 2.20
C TYR A 168 33.85 36.87 2.89
N LYS A 169 35.07 36.42 3.18
CA LYS A 169 36.13 37.09 3.95
C LYS A 169 36.43 38.48 3.39
N GLU A 170 36.44 39.49 4.26
CA GLU A 170 37.20 40.72 3.99
C GLU A 170 38.68 40.48 4.35
N LYS A 171 39.55 41.10 3.54
CA LYS A 171 40.99 40.89 3.41
C LYS A 171 41.79 41.24 4.66
#